data_AF-A0A9P6U5V5-F1
#
_entry.id   AF-A0A9P6U5V5-F1
#
_cell.length_a   1.000
_cell.length_b   1.000
_cell.length_c   1.000
_cell.angle_alpha   90.00
_cell.angle_beta   90.00
_cell.angle_gamma   90.00
#
_symmetry.space_group_name_H-M   'P 1'
#
loop_
_entity.id
_entity.type
_entity.pdbx_description
1 polymer ?
#
loop_
_entity_poly.entity_id
_entity_poly.type
_entity_poly.pdbx_seq_one_letter_code
_entity_poly.pdbx_strand_id
1 'polypeptide(L)'
;MTVEISSNSSGKSSDGDKKAQFSFSLRTIVFSHFNEKARWALDYYQIPYIEHRYMPLCHMPSMFKYRSQGTPAPGSSNFATPFLMVTPKTTDDSSDKNQGKNGNKVTLNDSTAIVEFLSEQFATPSTDSLYSNDSAANARIVSLEDRFDTMLGPHVRRYFYNEVLLHSPKAIGQSLGQHDNVGRLQAWIWMVFYSMFAWILVRFLRVNEISAARSKDIIKREFEHISRVLESGPPGPAYLVGNQFTAADMVLASLGGILVGVTNEDGFGAWVPRLAQFRPEAQAFCAELRATTAGQHILECYKLHRGGKAPGSSYGYSFFGLW
;
A
#
# COMPACT_ATOMS: atom_id res chain seq x y z
N MET A 1 -22.68 2.78 -1.27
CA MET A 1 -23.21 1.40 -1.27
C MET A 1 -22.21 0.59 -0.49
N THR A 2 -22.54 0.24 0.75
CA THR A 2 -21.72 -0.60 1.61
C THR A 2 -21.54 -1.93 0.91
N VAL A 3 -20.32 -2.26 0.50
CA VAL A 3 -20.03 -3.51 -0.19
C VAL A 3 -19.84 -4.56 0.90
N GLU A 4 -20.93 -5.10 1.41
CA GLU A 4 -20.89 -6.09 2.47
C GLU A 4 -20.66 -7.50 1.93
N ILE A 5 -19.82 -8.24 2.65
CA ILE A 5 -19.69 -9.67 2.48
C ILE A 5 -20.61 -10.35 3.49
N SER A 6 -21.82 -10.72 3.05
CA SER A 6 -22.78 -11.45 3.89
C SER A 6 -22.39 -12.93 4.02
N SER A 7 -22.19 -13.41 5.25
CA SER A 7 -22.04 -14.83 5.56
C SER A 7 -23.42 -15.49 5.63
N ASN A 8 -23.65 -16.56 4.87
CA ASN A 8 -24.95 -17.20 4.72
C ASN A 8 -25.39 -18.10 5.91
N SER A 9 -24.96 -17.81 7.14
CA SER A 9 -25.33 -18.59 8.34
C SER A 9 -26.06 -17.74 9.37
N SER A 10 -27.29 -18.13 9.70
CA SER A 10 -28.19 -17.56 10.71
C SER A 10 -27.73 -17.77 12.17
N GLY A 11 -26.43 -17.65 12.45
CA GLY A 11 -25.84 -17.69 13.77
C GLY A 11 -24.59 -16.81 13.82
N LYS A 12 -24.25 -16.27 14.99
CA LYS A 12 -23.02 -15.51 15.24
C LYS A 12 -21.80 -16.34 14.82
N SER A 13 -21.38 -16.20 13.56
CA SER A 13 -20.14 -16.80 13.06
C SER A 13 -18.96 -16.02 13.68
N SER A 14 -17.94 -16.74 14.12
CA SER A 14 -16.74 -16.11 14.65
C SER A 14 -15.99 -15.42 13.51
N ASP A 15 -15.19 -14.39 13.79
CA ASP A 15 -14.40 -13.67 12.76
C ASP A 15 -13.45 -14.60 11.98
N GLY A 16 -12.91 -15.62 12.66
CA GLY A 16 -12.17 -16.71 12.03
C GLY A 16 -12.97 -17.46 10.97
N ASP A 17 -14.27 -17.66 11.20
CA ASP A 17 -15.17 -18.30 10.24
C ASP A 17 -15.43 -17.42 9.01
N LYS A 18 -15.51 -16.09 9.18
CA LYS A 18 -15.66 -15.16 8.05
C LYS A 18 -14.43 -15.17 7.15
N LYS A 19 -13.22 -15.01 7.71
CA LYS A 19 -11.97 -15.04 6.91
C LYS A 19 -11.79 -16.38 6.20
N ALA A 20 -12.21 -17.48 6.82
CA ALA A 20 -12.15 -18.81 6.23
C ALA A 20 -13.08 -18.96 5.01
N GLN A 21 -14.25 -18.30 4.99
CA GLN A 21 -15.25 -18.37 3.92
C GLN A 21 -14.85 -17.66 2.63
N PHE A 22 -13.86 -16.76 2.66
CA PHE A 22 -13.48 -15.96 1.50
C PHE A 22 -12.01 -16.18 1.10
N SER A 23 -11.73 -16.00 -0.18
CA SER A 23 -10.38 -15.91 -0.72
C SER A 23 -10.08 -14.47 -1.11
N PHE A 24 -8.92 -13.97 -0.67
CA PHE A 24 -8.46 -12.61 -0.92
C PHE A 24 -7.29 -12.63 -1.89
N SER A 25 -7.38 -11.86 -2.98
CA SER A 25 -6.32 -11.71 -3.97
C SER A 25 -5.98 -10.24 -4.14
N LEU A 26 -4.71 -9.88 -3.92
CA LEU A 26 -4.22 -8.51 -4.01
C LEU A 26 -3.25 -8.37 -5.18
N ARG A 27 -3.48 -7.45 -6.10
CA ARG A 27 -2.54 -7.12 -7.18
C ARG A 27 -1.80 -5.83 -6.87
N THR A 28 -0.48 -5.87 -6.97
CA THR A 28 0.39 -4.77 -6.55
C THR A 28 1.49 -4.48 -7.58
N ILE A 29 1.79 -3.19 -7.76
CA ILE A 29 3.16 -2.76 -8.05
C ILE A 29 3.98 -2.94 -6.77
N VAL A 30 4.91 -3.87 -6.77
CA VAL A 30 5.46 -4.44 -5.53
C VAL A 30 6.00 -3.41 -4.54
N PHE A 31 6.85 -2.48 -4.95
CA PHE A 31 7.46 -1.46 -4.08
C PHE A 31 6.64 -0.17 -3.93
N SER A 32 5.40 -0.12 -4.44
CA SER A 32 4.55 1.07 -4.28
C SER A 32 4.11 1.22 -2.82
N HIS A 33 4.38 2.38 -2.25
CA HIS A 33 3.92 2.81 -0.92
C HIS A 33 2.39 2.90 -0.80
N PHE A 34 1.64 3.13 -1.89
CA PHE A 34 0.17 2.99 -1.89
C PHE A 34 -0.29 1.53 -1.76
N ASN A 35 0.49 0.57 -2.26
CA ASN A 35 0.19 -0.85 -2.09
C ASN A 35 0.55 -1.33 -0.69
N GLU A 36 1.52 -0.67 -0.04
CA GLU A 36 1.86 -0.96 1.34
C GLU A 36 0.68 -0.72 2.28
N LYS A 37 -0.08 0.36 2.06
CA LYS A 37 -1.33 0.63 2.79
C LYS A 37 -2.30 -0.56 2.77
N ALA A 38 -2.55 -1.14 1.60
CA ALA A 38 -3.45 -2.29 1.46
C ALA A 38 -2.86 -3.58 2.07
N ARG A 39 -1.55 -3.82 1.94
CA ARG A 39 -0.90 -4.96 2.61
C ARG A 39 -0.99 -4.83 4.11
N TRP A 40 -0.69 -3.65 4.64
CA TRP A 40 -0.71 -3.38 6.06
C TRP A 40 -2.11 -3.61 6.62
N ALA A 41 -3.18 -3.14 5.98
CA ALA A 41 -4.54 -3.42 6.46
C ALA A 41 -4.87 -4.93 6.45
N LEU A 42 -4.51 -5.68 5.40
CA LEU A 42 -4.70 -7.14 5.38
C LEU A 42 -3.92 -7.83 6.50
N ASP A 43 -2.68 -7.42 6.72
CA ASP A 43 -1.81 -7.95 7.77
C ASP A 43 -2.33 -7.57 9.17
N TYR A 44 -2.75 -6.33 9.37
CA TYR A 44 -3.28 -5.81 10.63
C TYR A 44 -4.51 -6.60 11.09
N TYR A 45 -5.42 -6.91 10.17
CA TYR A 45 -6.58 -7.76 10.44
C TYR A 45 -6.31 -9.26 10.34
N GLN A 46 -5.05 -9.68 10.14
CA GLN A 46 -4.64 -11.08 10.05
C GLN A 46 -5.44 -11.86 8.99
N ILE A 47 -5.66 -11.24 7.83
CA ILE A 47 -6.44 -11.80 6.71
C ILE A 47 -5.47 -12.48 5.74
N PRO A 48 -5.52 -13.82 5.58
CA PRO A 48 -4.66 -14.50 4.63
C PRO A 48 -5.00 -14.10 3.18
N TYR A 49 -4.01 -13.74 2.39
CA TYR A 49 -4.21 -13.31 1.01
C TYR A 49 -3.15 -13.84 0.04
N ILE A 50 -3.52 -13.93 -1.23
CA ILE A 50 -2.62 -14.23 -2.34
C ILE A 50 -2.20 -12.91 -2.98
N GLU A 51 -0.92 -12.59 -2.91
CA GLU A 51 -0.38 -11.39 -3.56
C GLU A 51 0.16 -11.70 -4.96
N HIS A 52 -0.33 -10.96 -5.95
CA HIS A 52 0.18 -10.93 -7.31
C HIS A 52 1.03 -9.68 -7.50
N ARG A 53 2.35 -9.89 -7.55
CA ARG A 53 3.35 -8.82 -7.60
C ARG A 53 3.80 -8.54 -9.01
N TYR A 54 3.91 -7.25 -9.33
CA TYR A 54 4.34 -6.77 -10.63
C TYR A 54 5.30 -5.59 -10.51
N MET A 55 6.12 -5.43 -11.53
CA MET A 55 6.85 -4.21 -11.84
C MET A 55 5.90 -3.19 -12.47
N PRO A 56 6.23 -1.89 -12.36
CA PRO A 56 5.53 -0.87 -13.14
C PRO A 56 5.51 -1.25 -14.63
N LEU A 57 4.41 -0.94 -15.31
CA LEU A 57 4.11 -1.29 -16.71
C LEU A 57 3.87 -2.79 -16.97
N CYS A 58 4.54 -3.71 -16.26
CA CYS A 58 4.28 -5.16 -16.35
C CYS A 58 2.94 -5.58 -15.73
N HIS A 59 2.34 -4.76 -14.85
CA HIS A 59 1.01 -5.01 -14.27
C HIS A 59 -0.15 -4.78 -15.24
N MET A 60 0.06 -3.97 -16.29
CA MET A 60 -1.02 -3.51 -17.18
C MET A 60 -1.80 -4.66 -17.85
N PRO A 61 -1.15 -5.71 -18.40
CA PRO A 61 -1.88 -6.84 -19.01
C PRO A 61 -2.77 -7.59 -18.00
N SER A 62 -2.29 -7.76 -16.76
CA SER A 62 -3.08 -8.40 -15.70
C SER A 62 -4.29 -7.55 -15.32
N MET A 63 -4.07 -6.24 -15.16
CA MET A 63 -5.11 -5.28 -14.81
C MET A 63 -6.12 -5.05 -15.94
N PHE A 64 -5.78 -5.35 -17.19
CA PHE A 64 -6.68 -5.20 -18.33
C PHE A 64 -8.01 -5.96 -18.14
N LYS A 65 -7.99 -7.16 -17.56
CA LYS A 65 -9.20 -7.96 -17.32
C LYS A 65 -10.11 -7.35 -16.24
N TYR A 66 -9.57 -6.49 -15.39
CA TYR A 66 -10.25 -5.93 -14.21
C TYR A 66 -10.54 -4.44 -14.33
N ARG A 67 -10.12 -3.79 -15.44
CA ARG A 67 -10.25 -2.35 -15.68
C ARG A 67 -11.68 -1.79 -15.57
N SER A 68 -12.70 -2.65 -15.65
CA SER A 68 -14.12 -2.30 -15.52
C SER A 68 -14.78 -2.90 -14.28
N GLN A 69 -14.02 -3.53 -13.39
CA GLN A 69 -14.52 -4.24 -12.22
C GLN A 69 -14.32 -3.44 -10.92
N GLY A 70 -13.78 -2.23 -10.96
CA GLY A 70 -13.63 -1.38 -9.77
C GLY A 70 -13.83 0.10 -10.11
N THR A 71 -13.89 0.93 -9.06
CA THR A 71 -13.99 2.39 -9.12
C THR A 71 -12.67 3.01 -8.62
N PRO A 72 -11.68 3.29 -9.50
CA PRO A 72 -10.39 3.80 -9.06
C PRO A 72 -10.54 5.12 -8.31
N ALA A 73 -9.58 5.44 -7.45
CA ALA A 73 -9.50 6.76 -6.80
C ALA A 73 -9.63 7.90 -7.83
N PRO A 74 -10.22 9.06 -7.48
CA PRO A 74 -10.24 10.23 -8.35
C PRO A 74 -8.83 10.56 -8.91
N GLY A 75 -8.72 10.68 -10.23
CA GLY A 75 -7.45 10.95 -10.90
C GLY A 75 -6.52 9.74 -11.09
N SER A 76 -6.92 8.55 -10.64
CA SER A 76 -6.20 7.29 -10.87
C SER A 76 -6.61 6.60 -12.18
N SER A 77 -5.73 5.75 -12.68
CA SER A 77 -5.99 4.94 -13.88
C SER A 77 -6.88 3.74 -13.58
N ASN A 78 -7.61 3.23 -14.57
CA ASN A 78 -8.30 1.93 -14.50
C ASN A 78 -7.35 0.73 -14.30
N PHE A 79 -6.03 0.97 -14.42
CA PHE A 79 -4.99 -0.03 -14.15
C PHE A 79 -4.29 0.20 -12.81
N ALA A 80 -4.81 1.10 -11.96
CA ALA A 80 -4.22 1.41 -10.67
C ALA A 80 -4.18 0.18 -9.75
N THR A 81 -3.12 0.15 -8.94
CA THR A 81 -2.97 -0.79 -7.83
C THR A 81 -2.88 0.05 -6.54
N PRO A 82 -3.39 -0.44 -5.40
CA PRO A 82 -3.74 -1.84 -5.15
C PRO A 82 -5.08 -2.23 -5.77
N PHE A 83 -5.21 -3.50 -6.15
CA PHE A 83 -6.49 -4.08 -6.56
C PHE A 83 -6.77 -5.32 -5.70
N LEU A 84 -7.76 -5.22 -4.82
CA LEU A 84 -8.23 -6.31 -3.98
C LEU A 84 -9.44 -6.97 -4.64
N MET A 85 -9.42 -8.29 -4.66
CA MET A 85 -10.55 -9.13 -5.04
C MET A 85 -10.88 -10.08 -3.90
N VAL A 86 -12.14 -10.10 -3.49
CA VAL A 86 -12.66 -11.01 -2.48
C VAL A 86 -13.71 -11.91 -3.13
N THR A 87 -13.51 -13.22 -3.04
CA THR A 87 -14.39 -14.23 -3.64
C THR A 87 -14.83 -15.23 -2.59
N PRO A 88 -16.13 -15.59 -2.51
CA PRO A 88 -16.58 -16.70 -1.68
C PRO A 88 -15.85 -18.00 -2.06
N LYS A 89 -15.44 -18.79 -1.07
CA LYS A 89 -15.01 -20.17 -1.30
C LYS A 89 -16.28 -21.02 -1.39
N THR A 90 -16.59 -21.51 -2.59
CA THR A 90 -17.67 -22.49 -2.76
C THR A 90 -17.26 -23.81 -2.11
N THR A 91 -18.07 -24.34 -1.20
CA THR A 91 -17.83 -25.62 -0.51
C THR A 91 -18.25 -26.85 -1.31
N ASP A 92 -18.83 -26.71 -2.51
CA ASP A 92 -19.40 -27.84 -3.23
C ASP A 92 -18.64 -28.16 -4.53
N ASP A 93 -18.19 -29.41 -4.61
CA ASP A 93 -17.72 -30.18 -5.79
C ASP A 93 -18.82 -30.38 -6.86
N SER A 94 -19.81 -29.49 -6.94
CA SER A 94 -20.86 -29.56 -7.95
C SER A 94 -20.44 -28.79 -9.20
N SER A 95 -20.19 -29.56 -10.25
CA SER A 95 -19.86 -29.12 -11.59
C SER A 95 -21.05 -28.45 -12.29
N ASP A 96 -21.56 -27.35 -11.74
CA ASP A 96 -22.53 -26.50 -12.44
C ASP A 96 -21.82 -25.27 -13.03
N LYS A 97 -21.42 -25.39 -14.30
CA LYS A 97 -20.66 -24.38 -15.06
C LYS A 97 -21.43 -23.07 -15.29
N ASN A 98 -22.65 -22.94 -14.79
CA ASN A 98 -23.50 -21.74 -14.93
C ASN A 98 -23.76 -20.95 -13.62
N GLN A 99 -23.26 -21.37 -12.46
CA GLN A 99 -23.33 -20.54 -11.22
C GLN A 99 -22.24 -19.44 -11.14
N GLY A 100 -21.38 -19.34 -12.15
CA GLY A 100 -20.18 -18.47 -12.13
C GLY A 100 -20.39 -16.97 -12.40
N LYS A 101 -21.61 -16.42 -12.34
CA LYS A 101 -21.83 -14.99 -12.66
C LYS A 101 -22.35 -14.09 -11.54
N ASN A 102 -22.80 -14.61 -10.40
CA ASN A 102 -23.38 -13.77 -9.32
C ASN A 102 -23.05 -14.27 -7.90
N GLY A 103 -21.99 -15.04 -7.70
CA GLY A 103 -21.41 -15.20 -6.36
C GLY A 103 -20.87 -13.84 -5.90
N ASN A 104 -21.21 -13.42 -4.68
CA ASN A 104 -21.02 -12.09 -4.09
C ASN A 104 -19.54 -11.63 -4.08
N LYS A 105 -18.99 -11.31 -5.24
CA LYS A 105 -17.59 -10.96 -5.46
C LYS A 105 -17.41 -9.47 -5.21
N VAL A 106 -16.45 -9.14 -4.36
CA VAL A 106 -16.08 -7.75 -4.04
C VAL A 106 -14.78 -7.41 -4.74
N THR A 107 -14.72 -6.25 -5.37
CA THR A 107 -13.52 -5.75 -6.06
C THR A 107 -13.31 -4.28 -5.72
N LEU A 108 -12.12 -3.98 -5.19
CA LEU A 108 -11.73 -2.65 -4.73
C LEU A 108 -10.39 -2.30 -5.37
N ASN A 109 -10.29 -1.11 -5.94
CA ASN A 109 -9.12 -0.65 -6.70
C ASN A 109 -8.67 0.75 -6.25
N ASP A 110 -8.93 1.04 -4.98
CA ASP A 110 -8.50 2.22 -4.26
C ASP A 110 -8.02 1.77 -2.88
N SER A 111 -6.85 2.27 -2.46
CA SER A 111 -6.25 1.83 -1.20
C SER A 111 -7.01 2.30 0.02
N THR A 112 -7.71 3.44 -0.02
CA THR A 112 -8.57 3.93 1.06
C THR A 112 -9.80 3.05 1.20
N ALA A 113 -10.48 2.77 0.09
CA ALA A 113 -11.63 1.89 0.05
C ALA A 113 -11.29 0.47 0.54
N ILE A 114 -10.08 -0.01 0.27
CA ILE A 114 -9.60 -1.29 0.83
C ILE A 114 -9.45 -1.21 2.35
N VAL A 115 -8.80 -0.17 2.90
CA VAL A 115 -8.61 -0.04 4.36
C VAL A 115 -9.94 0.11 5.07
N GLU A 116 -10.84 0.94 4.55
CA GLU A 116 -12.20 1.15 5.06
C GLU A 116 -12.99 -0.15 5.06
N PHE A 117 -13.03 -0.84 3.92
CA PHE A 117 -13.71 -2.14 3.79
C PHE A 117 -13.17 -3.16 4.79
N LEU A 118 -11.85 -3.30 4.94
CA LEU A 118 -11.28 -4.29 5.86
C LEU A 118 -11.55 -3.92 7.32
N SER A 119 -11.48 -2.63 7.67
CA SER A 119 -11.81 -2.14 9.01
C SER A 119 -13.27 -2.38 9.36
N GLU A 120 -14.20 -2.10 8.44
CA GLU A 120 -15.63 -2.31 8.66
C GLU A 120 -15.97 -3.80 8.82
N GLN A 121 -15.36 -4.66 8.00
CA GLN A 121 -15.75 -6.08 7.94
C GLN A 121 -15.05 -6.95 8.99
N PHE A 122 -13.84 -6.58 9.45
CA PHE A 122 -12.97 -7.45 10.24
C PHE A 122 -12.43 -6.82 11.55
N ALA A 123 -12.82 -5.59 11.91
CA ALA A 123 -12.50 -5.07 13.24
C ALA A 123 -13.18 -5.89 14.34
N THR A 124 -12.46 -6.13 15.43
CA THR A 124 -12.93 -6.90 16.59
C THR A 124 -12.58 -6.17 17.89
N PRO A 125 -13.14 -6.56 19.05
CA PRO A 125 -12.71 -5.99 20.33
C PRO A 125 -11.21 -6.20 20.64
N SER A 126 -10.56 -7.17 19.99
CA SER A 126 -9.11 -7.44 20.12
C SER A 126 -8.27 -6.80 19.02
N THR A 127 -8.88 -6.25 17.98
CA THR A 127 -8.21 -5.62 16.84
C THR A 127 -9.01 -4.38 16.48
N ASP A 128 -8.57 -3.25 17.04
CA ASP A 128 -9.30 -1.99 16.96
C ASP A 128 -9.58 -1.58 15.52
N SER A 129 -10.76 -0.99 15.31
CA SER A 129 -11.10 -0.32 14.06
C SER A 129 -10.11 0.81 13.80
N LEU A 130 -9.67 0.95 12.55
CA LEU A 130 -8.80 2.05 12.12
C LEU A 130 -9.57 3.37 11.96
N TYR A 131 -10.90 3.30 12.02
CA TYR A 131 -11.83 4.42 11.97
C TYR A 131 -12.63 4.52 13.28
N SER A 132 -13.08 5.73 13.62
CA SER A 132 -13.75 5.99 14.90
C SER A 132 -15.28 6.05 14.75
N ASN A 133 -15.99 5.60 15.77
CA ASN A 133 -17.44 5.83 15.90
C ASN A 133 -17.77 7.26 16.34
N ASP A 134 -16.80 8.00 16.90
CA ASP A 134 -16.96 9.43 17.19
C ASP A 134 -16.84 10.24 15.90
N SER A 135 -17.88 11.00 15.57
CA SER A 135 -17.98 11.71 14.30
C SER A 135 -16.85 12.73 14.10
N ALA A 136 -16.45 13.44 15.16
CA ALA A 136 -15.40 14.46 15.08
C ALA A 136 -14.00 13.85 14.93
N ALA A 137 -13.69 12.78 15.66
CA ALA A 137 -12.48 12.01 15.48
C ALA A 137 -12.42 11.38 14.08
N ASN A 138 -13.52 10.76 13.63
CA ASN A 138 -13.57 10.12 12.33
C ASN A 138 -13.36 11.12 11.17
N ALA A 139 -13.99 12.29 11.25
CA ALA A 139 -13.79 13.35 10.26
C ALA A 139 -12.31 13.79 10.18
N ARG A 140 -11.60 13.82 11.31
CA ARG A 140 -10.15 14.11 11.34
C ARG A 140 -9.32 12.99 10.74
N ILE A 141 -9.63 11.72 11.04
CA ILE A 141 -8.95 10.56 10.45
C ILE A 141 -9.06 10.60 8.92
N VAL A 142 -10.29 10.73 8.41
CA VAL A 142 -10.56 10.78 6.96
C VAL A 142 -9.89 11.99 6.31
N SER A 143 -9.91 13.16 6.95
CA SER A 143 -9.25 14.36 6.41
C SER A 143 -7.73 14.22 6.33
N LEU A 144 -7.10 13.56 7.30
CA LEU A 144 -5.66 13.33 7.27
C LEU A 144 -5.29 12.28 6.22
N GLU A 145 -6.05 11.19 6.13
CA GLU A 145 -5.90 10.17 5.11
C GLU A 145 -5.96 10.78 3.69
N ASP A 146 -7.00 11.57 3.38
CA ASP A 146 -7.14 12.25 2.09
C ASP A 146 -5.99 13.21 1.82
N ARG A 147 -5.56 14.00 2.83
CA ARG A 147 -4.41 14.88 2.72
C ARG A 147 -3.14 14.10 2.38
N PHE A 148 -2.89 12.97 3.03
CA PHE A 148 -1.69 12.18 2.75
C PHE A 148 -1.74 11.53 1.37
N ASP A 149 -2.89 10.99 0.96
CA ASP A 149 -3.07 10.37 -0.36
C ASP A 149 -2.96 11.40 -1.51
N THR A 150 -3.38 12.65 -1.29
CA THR A 150 -3.38 13.70 -2.32
C THR A 150 -2.11 14.56 -2.32
N MET A 151 -1.56 14.89 -1.15
CA MET A 151 -0.42 15.81 -1.00
C MET A 151 0.90 15.12 -0.69
N LEU A 152 0.91 14.07 0.13
CA LEU A 152 2.17 13.41 0.49
C LEU A 152 2.55 12.36 -0.56
N GLY A 153 1.70 11.35 -0.75
CA GLY A 153 1.96 10.17 -1.59
C GLY A 153 2.46 10.48 -3.01
N PRO A 154 1.80 11.36 -3.79
CA PRO A 154 2.22 11.69 -5.15
C PRO A 154 3.58 12.41 -5.20
N HIS A 155 3.88 13.22 -4.19
CA HIS A 155 5.14 13.96 -4.10
C HIS A 155 6.28 13.04 -3.64
N VAL A 156 6.05 12.15 -2.67
CA VAL A 156 7.01 11.09 -2.30
C VAL A 156 7.36 10.23 -3.50
N ARG A 157 6.36 9.76 -4.26
CA ARG A 157 6.56 8.96 -5.48
C ARG A 157 7.43 9.68 -6.50
N ARG A 158 7.16 10.97 -6.74
CA ARG A 158 7.90 11.77 -7.71
C ARG A 158 9.34 11.95 -7.28
N TYR A 159 9.58 12.27 -6.01
CA TYR A 159 10.92 12.40 -5.46
C TYR A 159 11.69 11.08 -5.55
N PHE A 160 11.09 9.97 -5.10
CA PHE A 160 11.71 8.64 -5.17
C PHE A 160 12.08 8.24 -6.60
N TYR A 161 11.17 8.42 -7.58
CA TYR A 161 11.49 8.11 -8.97
C TYR A 161 12.53 9.05 -9.57
N ASN A 162 12.58 10.32 -9.16
CA ASN A 162 13.67 11.22 -9.55
C ASN A 162 15.02 10.64 -9.11
N GLU A 163 15.12 10.24 -7.83
CA GLU A 163 16.36 9.68 -7.28
C GLU A 163 16.73 8.35 -7.95
N VAL A 164 15.81 7.39 -8.04
CA VAL A 164 16.11 6.04 -8.54
C VAL A 164 16.30 5.99 -10.06
N LEU A 165 15.51 6.75 -10.83
CA LEU A 165 15.48 6.63 -12.30
C LEU A 165 16.39 7.63 -13.02
N LEU A 166 16.66 8.80 -12.43
CA LEU A 166 17.44 9.85 -13.09
C LEU A 166 18.84 10.04 -12.49
N HIS A 167 19.00 9.90 -11.17
CA HIS A 167 20.26 10.25 -10.49
C HIS A 167 21.08 9.06 -10.01
N SER A 168 20.43 7.95 -9.72
CA SER A 168 21.10 6.75 -9.23
C SER A 168 21.74 5.95 -10.37
N PRO A 169 22.84 5.21 -10.11
CA PRO A 169 23.33 4.21 -11.06
C PRO A 169 22.20 3.27 -11.48
N LYS A 170 22.13 2.92 -12.78
CA LYS A 170 21.08 2.04 -13.33
C LYS A 170 20.89 0.75 -12.54
N ALA A 171 21.98 0.21 -11.97
CA ALA A 171 21.97 -0.98 -11.14
C ALA A 171 20.97 -0.87 -9.95
N ILE A 172 20.81 0.31 -9.36
CA ILE A 172 19.85 0.53 -8.26
C ILE A 172 18.42 0.38 -8.78
N GLY A 173 18.07 1.03 -9.87
CA GLY A 173 16.74 0.86 -10.47
C GLY A 173 16.50 -0.55 -11.00
N GLN A 174 17.52 -1.23 -11.54
CA GLN A 174 17.43 -2.63 -11.96
C GLN A 174 17.17 -3.57 -10.78
N SER A 175 17.77 -3.31 -9.62
CA SER A 175 17.59 -4.13 -8.41
C SER A 175 16.17 -4.12 -7.86
N LEU A 176 15.32 -3.14 -8.23
CA LEU A 176 13.91 -3.12 -7.85
C LEU A 176 13.13 -4.35 -8.34
N GLY A 177 13.58 -5.00 -9.42
CA GLY A 177 12.97 -6.25 -9.91
C GLY A 177 13.52 -7.52 -9.26
N GLN A 178 14.51 -7.42 -8.38
CA GLN A 178 15.22 -8.55 -7.77
C GLN A 178 14.72 -8.80 -6.34
N HIS A 179 15.47 -9.58 -5.54
CA HIS A 179 15.17 -9.78 -4.10
C HIS A 179 13.74 -10.27 -3.80
N ASP A 180 13.23 -11.19 -4.62
CA ASP A 180 11.88 -11.75 -4.51
C ASP A 180 10.73 -10.72 -4.59
N ASN A 181 11.01 -9.53 -5.14
CA ASN A 181 9.98 -8.55 -5.46
C ASN A 181 9.01 -9.07 -6.53
N VAL A 182 9.53 -9.76 -7.56
CA VAL A 182 8.72 -10.35 -8.64
C VAL A 182 9.30 -11.68 -9.10
N GLY A 183 8.51 -12.42 -9.89
CA GLY A 183 8.97 -13.68 -10.50
C GLY A 183 10.17 -13.50 -11.43
N ARG A 184 10.97 -14.57 -11.57
CA ARG A 184 12.29 -14.55 -12.25
C ARG A 184 12.26 -14.00 -13.68
N LEU A 185 11.24 -14.36 -14.48
CA LEU A 185 11.12 -13.83 -15.86
C LEU A 185 10.85 -12.33 -15.86
N GLN A 186 10.00 -11.86 -14.95
CA GLN A 186 9.67 -10.44 -14.85
C GLN A 186 10.86 -9.62 -14.33
N ALA A 187 11.61 -10.16 -13.36
CA ALA A 187 12.88 -9.60 -12.91
C ALA A 187 13.89 -9.47 -14.06
N TRP A 188 13.99 -10.51 -14.90
CA TRP A 188 14.85 -10.51 -16.08
C TRP A 188 14.39 -9.50 -17.13
N ILE A 189 13.09 -9.44 -17.46
CA ILE A 189 12.52 -8.43 -18.38
C ILE A 189 12.80 -7.03 -17.86
N TRP A 190 12.58 -6.77 -16.58
CA TRP A 190 12.86 -5.47 -15.96
C TRP A 190 14.33 -5.10 -16.08
N MET A 191 15.24 -6.03 -15.77
CA MET A 191 16.68 -5.80 -15.85
C MET A 191 17.14 -5.43 -17.26
N VAL A 192 16.73 -6.22 -18.26
CA VAL A 192 17.12 -6.04 -19.67
C VAL A 192 16.54 -4.76 -20.26
N PHE A 193 15.25 -4.50 -20.01
CA PHE A 193 14.54 -3.36 -20.59
C PHE A 193 14.45 -2.13 -19.66
N TYR A 194 15.23 -2.11 -18.58
CA TYR A 194 15.16 -1.06 -17.55
C TYR A 194 15.22 0.35 -18.13
N SER A 195 16.13 0.62 -19.08
CA SER A 195 16.29 1.98 -19.63
C SER A 195 15.02 2.44 -20.39
N MET A 196 14.34 1.51 -21.08
CA MET A 196 13.06 1.79 -21.74
C MET A 196 11.96 2.04 -20.71
N PHE A 197 11.82 1.17 -19.70
CA PHE A 197 10.81 1.34 -18.65
C PHE A 197 11.01 2.63 -17.85
N ALA A 198 12.25 2.94 -17.48
CA ALA A 198 12.61 4.19 -16.79
C ALA A 198 12.21 5.41 -17.62
N TRP A 199 12.52 5.42 -18.93
CA TRP A 199 12.12 6.50 -19.83
C TRP A 199 10.60 6.67 -19.91
N ILE A 200 9.84 5.57 -20.05
CA ILE A 200 8.36 5.61 -20.07
C ILE A 200 7.83 6.16 -18.74
N LEU A 201 8.32 5.67 -17.60
CA LEU A 201 7.86 6.09 -16.27
C LEU A 201 8.13 7.57 -16.01
N VAL A 202 9.35 8.04 -16.32
CA VAL A 202 9.74 9.45 -16.19
C VAL A 202 8.82 10.33 -17.02
N ARG A 203 8.53 9.93 -18.27
CA ARG A 203 7.69 10.72 -19.19
C ARG A 203 6.22 10.72 -18.78
N PHE A 204 5.70 9.57 -18.37
CA PHE A 204 4.30 9.38 -17.96
C PHE A 204 3.99 10.10 -16.65
N LEU A 205 4.87 9.96 -15.65
CA LEU A 205 4.73 10.59 -14.34
C LEU A 205 5.23 12.04 -14.30
N ARG A 206 5.73 12.55 -15.43
CA ARG A 206 6.29 13.90 -15.61
C ARG A 206 7.38 14.21 -14.57
N VAL A 207 8.27 13.26 -14.34
CA VAL A 207 9.40 13.41 -13.41
C VAL A 207 10.50 14.21 -14.11
N ASN A 208 10.94 15.29 -13.47
CA ASN A 208 12.09 16.11 -13.87
C ASN A 208 12.58 16.91 -12.65
N GLU A 209 13.78 17.49 -12.75
CA GLU A 209 14.40 18.26 -11.65
C GLU A 209 13.48 19.32 -11.03
N ILE A 210 12.78 20.11 -11.86
CA ILE A 210 11.92 21.21 -11.38
C ILE A 210 10.76 20.65 -10.55
N SER A 211 10.10 19.61 -11.08
CA SER A 211 8.98 18.96 -10.40
C SER A 211 9.41 18.17 -9.17
N ALA A 212 10.62 17.62 -9.16
CA ALA A 212 11.21 16.91 -8.04
C ALA A 212 11.62 17.86 -6.91
N ALA A 213 12.29 18.98 -7.23
CA ALA A 213 12.61 20.03 -6.28
C ALA A 213 11.36 20.59 -5.60
N ARG A 214 10.32 20.93 -6.38
CA ARG A 214 9.02 21.33 -5.82
C ARG A 214 8.41 20.26 -4.91
N SER A 215 8.57 18.99 -5.27
CA SER A 215 8.07 17.88 -4.45
C SER A 215 8.84 17.74 -3.15
N LYS A 216 10.17 17.94 -3.17
CA LYS A 216 11.02 18.00 -1.98
C LYS A 216 10.52 19.06 -0.99
N ASP A 217 10.23 20.27 -1.48
CA ASP A 217 9.72 21.37 -0.64
C ASP A 217 8.31 21.10 -0.07
N ILE A 218 7.45 20.41 -0.83
CA ILE A 218 6.12 20.01 -0.36
C ILE A 218 6.25 18.94 0.72
N ILE A 219 7.05 17.90 0.49
CA ILE A 219 7.31 16.84 1.46
C ILE A 219 7.81 17.44 2.78
N LYS A 220 8.79 18.35 2.72
CA LYS A 220 9.34 19.00 3.92
C LYS A 220 8.26 19.75 4.71
N ARG A 221 7.45 20.56 4.03
CA ARG A 221 6.35 21.30 4.67
C ARG A 221 5.29 20.37 5.28
N GLU A 222 4.99 19.25 4.63
CA GLU A 222 4.07 18.26 5.18
C GLU A 222 4.65 17.60 6.43
N PHE A 223 5.92 17.16 6.42
CA PHE A 223 6.58 16.61 7.61
C PHE A 223 6.64 17.62 8.78
N GLU A 224 6.92 18.89 8.50
CA GLU A 224 6.86 19.96 9.51
C GLU A 224 5.45 20.17 10.05
N HIS A 225 4.44 20.16 9.18
CA HIS A 225 3.04 20.30 9.60
C HIS A 225 2.60 19.12 10.48
N ILE A 226 2.92 17.90 10.08
CA ILE A 226 2.61 16.68 10.82
C ILE A 226 3.33 16.66 12.16
N SER A 227 4.59 17.10 12.21
CA SER A 227 5.35 17.21 13.46
C SER A 227 4.64 18.14 14.44
N ARG A 228 4.16 19.30 13.99
CA ARG A 228 3.35 20.20 14.82
C ARG A 228 2.02 19.57 15.28
N VAL A 229 1.36 18.79 14.43
CA VAL A 229 0.13 18.07 14.82
C VAL A 229 0.43 17.09 15.95
N LEU A 230 1.49 16.27 15.82
CA LEU A 230 1.91 15.31 16.85
C LEU A 230 2.37 15.99 18.15
N GLU A 231 3.13 17.08 18.05
CA GLU A 231 3.65 17.84 19.20
C GLU A 231 2.56 18.59 19.98
N SER A 232 1.47 18.97 19.30
CA SER A 232 0.31 19.60 19.93
C SER A 232 -0.70 18.60 20.52
N GLY A 233 -0.45 17.29 20.35
CA GLY A 233 -1.30 16.22 20.86
C GLY A 233 -1.31 16.11 22.38
N PRO A 234 -2.26 15.34 22.95
CA PRO A 234 -2.31 15.06 24.38
C PRO A 234 -1.07 14.28 24.85
N PRO A 235 -0.70 14.36 26.14
CA PRO A 235 0.41 13.59 26.70
C PRO A 235 0.14 12.07 26.61
N GLY A 236 1.09 11.32 26.05
CA GLY A 236 0.98 9.86 25.83
C GLY A 236 1.75 9.43 24.56
N PRO A 237 1.60 8.17 24.09
CA PRO A 237 2.06 7.79 22.76
C PRO A 237 1.39 8.72 21.74
N ALA A 238 2.21 9.47 20.99
CA ALA A 238 1.69 10.43 20.03
C ALA A 238 1.06 9.67 18.86
N TYR A 239 -0.24 9.81 18.67
CA TYR A 239 -0.96 9.42 17.46
C TYR A 239 -1.56 10.66 16.82
N LEU A 240 -1.87 10.59 15.53
CA LEU A 240 -2.40 11.75 14.82
C LEU A 240 -3.82 12.14 15.27
N VAL A 241 -4.62 11.17 15.74
CA VAL A 241 -5.99 11.41 16.22
C VAL A 241 -6.24 10.62 17.51
N GLY A 242 -6.44 11.34 18.62
CA GLY A 242 -6.68 10.71 19.92
C GLY A 242 -5.45 9.99 20.45
N ASN A 243 -5.66 8.86 21.14
CA ASN A 243 -4.61 8.10 21.82
C ASN A 243 -4.48 6.66 21.28
N GLN A 244 -4.91 6.42 20.05
CA GLN A 244 -4.91 5.09 19.43
C GLN A 244 -4.37 5.15 18.00
N PHE A 245 -3.87 4.02 17.51
CA PHE A 245 -3.47 3.87 16.12
C PHE A 245 -4.70 3.88 15.21
N THR A 246 -4.66 4.69 14.15
CA THR A 246 -5.78 4.86 13.20
C THR A 246 -5.32 4.74 11.75
N ALA A 247 -6.27 4.80 10.81
CA ALA A 247 -5.96 4.87 9.39
C ALA A 247 -5.03 6.06 9.07
N ALA A 248 -5.17 7.20 9.76
CA ALA A 248 -4.29 8.35 9.53
C ALA A 248 -2.81 8.01 9.78
N ASP A 249 -2.51 7.29 10.86
CA ASP A 249 -1.16 6.87 11.22
C ASP A 249 -0.61 5.82 10.23
N MET A 250 -1.44 4.81 9.90
CA MET A 250 -1.09 3.78 8.93
C MET A 250 -0.76 4.37 7.55
N VAL A 251 -1.56 5.33 7.08
CA VAL A 251 -1.40 5.95 5.77
C VAL A 251 -0.16 6.83 5.74
N LEU A 252 0.06 7.65 6.77
CA LEU A 252 1.29 8.42 6.91
C LEU A 252 2.52 7.50 6.88
N ALA A 253 2.51 6.43 7.67
CA ALA A 253 3.62 5.50 7.74
C ALA A 253 3.86 4.79 6.40
N SER A 254 2.79 4.28 5.77
CA SER A 254 2.87 3.63 4.46
C SER A 254 3.46 4.56 3.39
N LEU A 255 2.98 5.81 3.32
CA LEU A 255 3.37 6.75 2.28
C LEU A 255 4.72 7.43 2.54
N GLY A 256 5.10 7.64 3.80
CA GLY A 256 6.35 8.29 4.20
C GLY A 256 7.52 7.34 4.48
N GLY A 257 7.25 6.05 4.72
CA GLY A 257 8.23 5.06 5.22
C GLY A 257 9.53 5.01 4.43
N ILE A 258 9.44 4.99 3.10
CA ILE A 258 10.63 4.92 2.22
C ILE A 258 11.55 6.14 2.43
N LEU A 259 11.01 7.33 2.69
CA LEU A 259 11.81 8.55 2.88
C LEU A 259 12.53 8.59 4.23
N VAL A 260 12.01 7.87 5.22
CA VAL A 260 12.69 7.75 6.52
C VAL A 260 13.50 6.47 6.62
N GLY A 261 13.67 5.74 5.53
CA GLY A 261 14.56 4.58 5.44
C GLY A 261 13.97 3.28 5.96
N VAL A 262 12.64 3.14 6.01
CA VAL A 262 11.98 1.84 6.25
C VAL A 262 12.29 0.90 5.09
N THR A 263 12.68 -0.32 5.42
CA THR A 263 13.00 -1.40 4.48
C THR A 263 12.15 -2.65 4.76
N ASN A 264 12.36 -3.71 3.98
CA ASN A 264 11.74 -5.01 4.24
C ASN A 264 12.16 -5.62 5.59
N GLU A 265 13.32 -5.24 6.15
CA GLU A 265 13.75 -5.68 7.49
C GLU A 265 12.89 -5.05 8.60
N ASP A 266 12.35 -3.86 8.33
CA ASP A 266 11.43 -3.13 9.23
C ASP A 266 9.95 -3.52 9.00
N GLY A 267 9.68 -4.45 8.07
CA GLY A 267 8.34 -4.93 7.75
C GLY A 267 7.69 -4.32 6.50
N PHE A 268 8.40 -3.48 5.72
CA PHE A 268 7.88 -3.03 4.42
C PHE A 268 7.64 -4.22 3.50
N GLY A 269 6.50 -4.26 2.79
CA GLY A 269 6.07 -5.43 2.04
C GLY A 269 6.91 -5.80 0.80
N ALA A 270 8.00 -5.07 0.53
CA ALA A 270 8.87 -5.25 -0.63
C ALA A 270 10.32 -4.91 -0.30
N TRP A 271 11.26 -5.49 -1.03
CA TRP A 271 12.62 -4.99 -1.01
C TRP A 271 12.68 -3.61 -1.68
N VAL A 272 13.37 -2.67 -1.05
CA VAL A 272 13.65 -1.32 -1.56
C VAL A 272 15.13 -0.98 -1.32
N PRO A 273 15.75 -0.12 -2.15
CA PRO A 273 17.13 0.28 -1.95
C PRO A 273 17.32 0.96 -0.60
N ARG A 274 18.41 0.63 0.09
CA ARG A 274 18.79 1.27 1.35
C ARG A 274 19.20 2.72 1.10
N LEU A 275 18.98 3.59 2.08
CA LEU A 275 19.35 5.02 1.99
C LEU A 275 20.82 5.22 1.56
N ALA A 276 21.74 4.41 2.09
CA ALA A 276 23.16 4.48 1.77
C ALA A 276 23.51 4.25 0.29
N GLN A 277 22.59 3.69 -0.51
CA GLN A 277 22.79 3.46 -1.94
C GLN A 277 22.46 4.71 -2.77
N PHE A 278 21.71 5.66 -2.24
CA PHE A 278 21.37 6.90 -2.94
C PHE A 278 22.52 7.92 -2.89
N ARG A 279 22.44 8.98 -3.70
CA ARG A 279 23.43 10.08 -3.68
C ARG A 279 23.43 10.83 -2.33
N PRO A 280 24.54 11.48 -1.95
CA PRO A 280 24.65 12.18 -0.65
C PRO A 280 23.55 13.20 -0.39
N GLU A 281 23.07 13.92 -1.41
CA GLU A 281 21.97 14.88 -1.26
C GLU A 281 20.65 14.21 -0.81
N ALA A 282 20.33 13.05 -1.39
CA ALA A 282 19.15 12.29 -1.03
C ALA A 282 19.30 11.66 0.36
N GLN A 283 20.50 11.18 0.69
CA GLN A 283 20.80 10.70 2.04
C GLN A 283 20.57 11.80 3.10
N ALA A 284 21.09 13.01 2.86
CA ALA A 284 20.93 14.14 3.76
C ALA A 284 19.46 14.54 3.92
N PHE A 285 18.69 14.58 2.83
CA PHE A 285 17.27 14.89 2.87
C PHE A 285 16.47 13.83 3.63
N CYS A 286 16.71 12.54 3.37
CA CYS A 286 16.06 11.46 4.12
C CYS A 286 16.45 11.48 5.61
N ALA A 287 17.70 11.80 5.94
CA ALA A 287 18.15 11.96 7.32
C ALA A 287 17.46 13.14 8.03
N GLU A 288 17.28 14.27 7.34
CA GLU A 288 16.53 15.43 7.82
C GLU A 288 15.08 15.03 8.14
N LEU A 289 14.37 14.39 7.20
CA LEU A 289 13.00 13.93 7.43
C LEU A 289 12.90 12.92 8.56
N ARG A 290 13.84 11.96 8.62
CA ARG A 290 13.91 10.95 9.69
C ARG A 290 14.08 11.59 11.07
N ALA A 291 14.80 12.71 11.18
CA ALA A 291 15.04 13.38 12.46
C ALA A 291 13.82 14.16 13.01
N THR A 292 12.82 14.43 12.19
CA THR A 292 11.59 15.13 12.62
C THR A 292 10.70 14.26 13.52
N THR A 293 9.82 14.88 14.30
CA THR A 293 8.78 14.17 15.08
C THR A 293 7.92 13.28 14.18
N ALA A 294 7.52 13.79 13.00
CA ALA A 294 6.79 12.99 12.01
C ALA A 294 7.58 11.77 11.51
N GLY A 295 8.88 11.95 11.26
CA GLY A 295 9.75 10.85 10.83
C GLY A 295 9.92 9.78 11.90
N GLN A 296 10.10 10.18 13.16
CA GLN A 296 10.15 9.26 14.30
C GLN A 296 8.82 8.54 14.51
N HIS A 297 7.69 9.24 14.33
CA HIS A 297 6.36 8.64 14.40
C HIS A 297 6.15 7.53 13.37
N ILE A 298 6.58 7.75 12.12
CA ILE A 298 6.53 6.73 11.07
C ILE A 298 7.31 5.47 11.48
N LEU A 299 8.53 5.64 12.00
CA LEU A 299 9.35 4.52 12.45
C LEU A 299 8.71 3.76 13.60
N GLU A 300 8.12 4.47 14.55
CA GLU A 300 7.44 3.86 15.69
C GLU A 300 6.17 3.13 15.24
N CYS A 301 5.43 3.66 14.25
CA CYS A 301 4.31 2.96 13.63
C CYS A 301 4.73 1.62 13.01
N TYR A 302 5.85 1.58 12.28
CA TYR A 302 6.35 0.31 11.75
C TYR A 302 6.72 -0.66 12.87
N LYS A 303 7.45 -0.18 13.87
CA LYS A 303 7.91 -0.99 15.01
C LYS A 303 6.75 -1.57 15.85
N LEU A 304 5.71 -0.79 16.11
CA LEU A 304 4.61 -1.19 16.99
C LEU A 304 3.46 -1.87 16.25
N HIS A 305 3.15 -1.44 15.03
CA HIS A 305 1.87 -1.75 14.38
C HIS A 305 1.99 -2.48 13.04
N ARG A 306 3.19 -2.56 12.43
CA ARG A 306 3.32 -3.24 11.13
C ARG A 306 3.08 -4.74 11.22
N GLY A 307 3.59 -5.34 12.30
CA GLY A 307 3.50 -6.78 12.52
C GLY A 307 4.16 -7.59 11.41
N GLY A 308 3.84 -8.89 11.38
CA GLY A 308 4.24 -9.79 10.30
C GLY A 308 3.16 -9.91 9.23
N LYS A 309 3.53 -10.47 8.09
CA LYS A 309 2.58 -10.86 7.04
C LYS A 309 1.55 -11.84 7.60
N ALA A 310 0.27 -11.64 7.30
CA ALA A 310 -0.82 -12.48 7.82
C ALA A 310 -0.54 -13.98 7.56
N PRO A 311 -0.63 -14.86 8.58
CA PRO A 311 -0.37 -16.29 8.44
C PRO A 311 -1.22 -16.94 7.32
N GLY A 312 -0.61 -17.82 6.52
CA GLY A 312 -1.29 -18.45 5.38
C GLY A 312 -1.34 -17.59 4.11
N SER A 313 -0.86 -16.35 4.16
CA SER A 313 -0.68 -15.55 2.95
C SER A 313 0.44 -16.11 2.07
N SER A 314 0.26 -16.01 0.77
CA SER A 314 1.23 -16.52 -0.21
C SER A 314 1.44 -15.53 -1.34
N TYR A 315 2.48 -15.77 -2.13
CA TYR A 315 2.58 -15.20 -3.46
C TYR A 315 1.85 -16.14 -4.40
N GLY A 316 1.01 -15.61 -5.27
CA GLY A 316 0.52 -16.47 -6.34
C GLY A 316 1.72 -16.92 -7.21
N TYR A 317 1.54 -18.01 -7.94
CA TYR A 317 2.53 -18.46 -8.90
C TYR A 317 1.83 -18.77 -10.22
N SER A 318 2.42 -18.33 -11.32
CA SER A 318 2.20 -18.94 -12.64
C SER A 318 3.53 -19.45 -13.17
N PHE A 319 3.48 -20.42 -14.08
CA PHE A 319 4.66 -20.94 -14.76
C PHE A 319 5.43 -19.76 -15.41
N PHE A 320 6.68 -19.56 -14.98
CA PHE A 320 7.57 -18.44 -15.33
C PHE A 320 7.23 -17.03 -14.81
N GLY A 321 6.20 -16.78 -14.00
CA GLY A 321 6.00 -15.45 -13.37
C GLY A 321 5.43 -14.36 -14.30
N LEU A 322 4.72 -14.77 -15.35
CA LEU A 322 3.79 -13.96 -16.13
C LEU A 322 2.37 -14.38 -15.79
N TRP A 323 1.62 -13.49 -15.15
CA TRP A 323 0.30 -13.75 -14.59
C TRP A 323 -0.85 -13.52 -15.58
#